data_AF-A0ABC9XBS1-F1
#
_entry.id   AF-A0ABC9XBS1-F1
#
_cell.length_a   1.000
_cell.length_b   1.000
_cell.length_c   1.000
_cell.angle_alpha   90.00
_cell.angle_beta   90.00
_cell.angle_gamma   90.00
#
_symmetry.space_group_name_H-M   'P 1'
#
loop_
_entity.id
_entity.type
_entity.pdbx_description
1 polymer ?
#
loop_
_entity_poly.entity_id
_entity_poly.type
_entity_poly.pdbx_seq_one_letter_code
_entity_poly.pdbx_strand_id
1 'polypeptide(L)'
;MWGEQWTWISPRLSIQVPTGNKSFIKFNKDKCKVLHLGKHNPGVQHRLGSTWLESSSVERVLGVLVDNKLNMSEQCAAVAKKANRMLGCINKDITSRDKEVIVPLYSTLVRSHLEYCVQFWSPLDVDRLERVQRRATRTIEGLGSLPYEERLRELGLFSPETRRLWGDLIAMFQYIKGGYKEDGDSLFTRSHMEKTRGNRCKLLLGRF
;
A
#
# COMPACT_ATOMS: atom_id res chain seq x y z
N MET A 1 -3.10 9.50 43.43
CA MET A 1 -3.79 10.52 42.61
C MET A 1 -2.77 11.08 41.61
N TRP A 2 -2.43 10.31 40.58
CA TRP A 2 -1.56 10.75 39.49
C TRP A 2 -2.36 10.54 38.21
N GLY A 3 -2.81 11.65 37.63
CA GLY A 3 -3.57 11.65 36.39
C GLY A 3 -2.66 11.31 35.23
N GLU A 4 -2.84 10.14 34.66
CA GLU A 4 -2.27 9.78 33.37
C GLU A 4 -3.01 10.58 32.29
N GLN A 5 -2.39 11.66 31.81
CA GLN A 5 -2.85 12.33 30.60
C GLN A 5 -2.32 11.57 29.38
N TRP A 6 -3.14 10.64 28.91
CA TRP A 6 -3.01 9.95 27.63
C TRP A 6 -3.42 10.90 26.51
N THR A 7 -2.48 11.36 25.67
CA THR A 7 -2.84 12.04 24.42
C THR A 7 -2.87 11.01 23.27
N TRP A 8 -4.08 10.71 22.83
CA TRP A 8 -4.40 9.82 21.71
C TRP A 8 -3.89 10.41 20.38
N ILE A 9 -3.02 9.68 19.67
CA ILE A 9 -2.69 9.94 18.27
C ILE A 9 -2.94 8.65 17.47
N SER A 10 -4.17 8.53 16.94
CA SER A 10 -4.68 7.59 15.93
C SER A 10 -4.53 6.06 16.15
N PRO A 11 -5.54 5.21 15.84
CA PRO A 11 -5.58 3.83 16.33
C PRO A 11 -4.73 2.79 15.56
N ARG A 12 -4.00 3.13 14.49
CA ARG A 12 -3.56 2.10 13.52
C ARG A 12 -2.07 1.96 13.21
N LEU A 13 -1.19 2.72 13.83
CA LEU A 13 0.25 2.42 13.85
C LEU A 13 0.86 3.01 15.12
N SER A 14 1.03 2.16 16.13
CA SER A 14 1.73 2.50 17.36
C SER A 14 3.23 2.61 17.11
N ILE A 15 3.70 3.79 16.70
CA ILE A 15 5.08 4.19 17.03
C ILE A 15 5.01 4.81 18.42
N GLN A 16 5.24 3.99 19.44
CA GLN A 16 5.41 4.45 20.81
C GLN A 16 6.60 5.40 20.86
N VAL A 17 6.36 6.67 21.15
CA VAL A 17 7.44 7.60 21.52
C VAL A 17 7.57 7.51 23.04
N PRO A 18 8.69 6.97 23.59
CA PRO A 18 8.86 6.89 25.03
C PRO A 18 8.98 8.31 25.59
N THR A 19 7.96 8.77 26.31
CA THR A 19 8.07 9.92 27.22
C THR A 19 8.68 9.43 28.53
N GLY A 20 9.99 9.15 28.49
CA GLY A 20 10.79 8.78 29.65
C GLY A 20 12.26 8.63 29.28
N ASN A 21 13.17 9.21 30.08
CA ASN A 21 14.64 9.20 29.92
C ASN A 21 15.27 7.80 30.07
N LYS A 22 14.83 6.79 29.31
CA LYS A 22 15.37 5.42 29.37
C LYS A 22 15.51 4.72 28.01
N SER A 23 15.60 5.48 26.91
CA SER A 23 16.13 4.94 25.65
C SER A 23 17.55 5.49 25.43
N PHE A 24 18.53 4.61 25.24
CA PHE A 24 19.92 4.99 24.91
C PHE A 24 20.10 5.42 23.45
N ILE A 25 19.02 5.48 22.67
CA ILE A 25 19.03 5.83 21.25
C ILE A 25 18.62 7.29 21.09
N LYS A 26 19.53 8.11 20.55
CA LYS A 26 19.26 9.50 20.22
C LYS A 26 18.51 9.59 18.89
N PHE A 27 17.36 10.25 18.89
CA PHE A 27 16.59 10.52 17.67
C PHE A 27 17.32 11.50 16.74
N ASN A 28 17.23 11.25 15.43
CA ASN A 28 17.64 12.20 14.41
C ASN A 28 16.52 13.23 14.19
N LYS A 29 16.68 14.40 14.81
CA LYS A 29 15.69 15.49 14.81
C LYS A 29 15.34 15.98 13.40
N ASP A 30 16.30 16.01 12.48
CA ASP A 30 16.10 16.53 11.12
C ASP A 30 15.20 15.61 10.28
N LYS A 31 15.17 14.31 10.61
CA LYS A 31 14.32 13.29 9.98
C LYS A 31 12.95 13.17 10.67
N CYS A 32 12.73 13.83 11.80
CA CYS A 32 11.46 13.81 12.51
C CYS A 32 10.59 14.98 12.03
N LYS A 33 9.47 14.67 11.39
CA LYS A 33 8.49 15.66 10.92
C LYS A 33 7.12 15.38 11.54
N VAL A 34 6.29 16.40 11.62
CA VAL A 34 4.90 16.29 12.07
C VAL A 34 3.98 16.27 10.85
N LEU A 35 3.24 15.18 10.67
CA LEU A 35 2.17 15.09 9.66
C LEU A 35 0.81 15.29 10.35
N HIS A 36 0.17 16.41 10.07
CA HIS A 36 -1.14 16.74 10.63
C HIS A 36 -2.26 16.06 9.84
N LEU A 37 -2.94 15.10 10.44
CA LEU A 37 -4.05 14.36 9.80
C LEU A 37 -5.41 14.85 10.28
N GLY A 38 -6.38 14.89 9.37
CA GLY A 38 -7.78 15.17 9.68
C GLY A 38 -8.22 16.63 9.48
N LYS A 39 -9.48 16.82 9.11
CA LYS A 39 -10.04 18.14 8.74
C LYS A 39 -10.09 19.15 9.89
N HIS A 40 -10.22 18.67 11.12
CA HIS A 40 -10.34 19.49 12.34
C HIS A 40 -9.05 19.47 13.18
N ASN A 41 -7.91 19.18 12.55
CA ASN A 41 -6.65 19.16 13.26
C ASN A 41 -6.21 20.60 13.60
N PRO A 42 -5.98 20.93 14.88
CA PRO A 42 -5.55 22.26 15.31
C PRO A 42 -4.13 22.63 14.86
N GLY A 43 -3.36 21.71 14.26
CA GLY A 43 -2.02 21.99 13.73
C GLY A 43 -0.99 22.28 14.82
N VAL A 44 -1.13 21.64 15.97
CA VAL A 44 -0.31 21.91 17.17
C VAL A 44 1.16 21.63 16.87
N GLN A 45 2.04 22.53 17.30
CA GLN A 45 3.47 22.32 17.17
C GLN A 45 3.96 21.28 18.19
N HIS A 46 4.81 20.37 17.73
CA HIS A 46 5.46 19.38 18.58
C HIS A 46 6.95 19.68 18.70
N ARG A 47 7.53 19.31 19.85
CA ARG A 47 8.97 19.43 20.09
C ARG A 47 9.54 18.09 20.53
N LEU A 48 10.79 17.83 20.13
CA LEU A 48 11.59 16.70 20.59
C LEU A 48 12.76 17.23 21.43
N GLY A 49 12.62 17.14 22.75
CA GLY A 49 13.51 17.82 23.69
C GLY A 49 13.38 19.34 23.57
N SER A 50 14.50 20.02 23.29
CA SER A 50 14.55 21.48 23.07
C SER A 50 14.29 21.91 21.61
N THR A 51 14.02 20.99 20.69
CA THR A 51 13.93 21.31 19.25
C THR A 51 12.49 21.19 18.77
N TRP A 52 11.97 22.24 18.14
CA TRP A 52 10.69 22.23 17.45
C TRP A 52 10.77 21.39 16.18
N LEU A 53 9.76 20.54 15.96
CA LEU A 53 9.67 19.71 14.77
C LEU A 53 8.96 20.48 13.66
N GLU A 54 9.46 20.33 12.44
CA GLU A 54 8.83 20.91 11.25
C GLU A 54 7.57 20.11 10.88
N SER A 55 6.52 20.84 10.51
CA SER A 55 5.32 20.25 9.91
C SER A 55 5.56 19.93 8.45
N SER A 56 5.00 18.84 7.97
CA SER A 56 5.03 18.42 6.57
C SER A 56 3.63 18.04 6.10
N SER A 57 3.38 18.20 4.80
CA SER A 57 2.13 17.79 4.17
C SER A 57 2.19 16.36 3.63
N VAL A 58 3.39 15.81 3.40
CA VAL A 58 3.61 14.48 2.81
C VAL A 58 4.85 13.89 3.43
N GLU A 59 4.74 12.68 3.99
CA GLU A 59 5.87 12.00 4.61
C GLU A 59 6.05 10.59 4.06
N ARG A 60 7.32 10.18 3.93
CA ARG A 60 7.66 8.83 3.48
C ARG A 60 7.83 7.92 4.69
N VAL A 61 6.90 6.99 4.87
CA VAL A 61 6.94 5.99 5.93
C VAL A 61 7.12 4.61 5.30
N LEU A 62 8.24 3.94 5.63
CA LEU A 62 8.60 2.61 5.11
C LEU A 62 8.51 2.52 3.57
N GLY A 63 8.83 3.59 2.85
CA GLY A 63 8.79 3.62 1.38
C GLY A 63 7.44 4.00 0.76
N VAL A 64 6.41 4.26 1.57
CA VAL A 64 5.10 4.75 1.14
C VAL A 64 4.96 6.24 1.47
N LEU A 65 4.50 7.04 0.50
CA LEU A 65 4.13 8.43 0.73
C LEU A 65 2.74 8.52 1.36
N VAL A 66 2.65 9.22 2.47
CA VAL A 66 1.41 9.49 3.20
C VAL A 66 1.20 10.99 3.20
N ASP A 67 0.14 11.45 2.53
CA ASP A 67 -0.24 12.85 2.55
C ASP A 67 -1.16 13.17 3.73
N ASN A 68 -1.25 14.45 4.07
CA ASN A 68 -2.06 14.94 5.19
C ASN A 68 -3.58 14.80 4.99
N LYS A 69 -4.02 14.54 3.76
CA LYS A 69 -5.42 14.29 3.36
C LYS A 69 -5.73 12.80 3.25
N LEU A 70 -4.74 11.93 3.48
CA LEU A 70 -4.77 10.50 3.22
C LEU A 70 -5.16 10.14 1.77
N ASN A 71 -4.84 11.00 0.80
CA ASN A 71 -5.02 10.70 -0.63
C ASN A 71 -3.80 9.93 -1.16
N MET A 72 -4.06 8.82 -1.86
CA MET A 72 -3.01 7.93 -2.37
C MET A 72 -2.50 8.34 -3.77
N SER A 73 -3.02 9.41 -4.36
CA SER A 73 -2.67 9.85 -5.72
C SER A 73 -1.18 10.18 -5.88
N GLU A 74 -0.58 10.84 -4.90
CA GLU A 74 0.86 11.14 -4.93
C GLU A 74 1.71 9.87 -4.84
N GLN A 75 1.32 8.93 -3.97
CA GLN A 75 1.95 7.62 -3.89
C GLN A 75 1.85 6.86 -5.21
N CYS A 76 0.66 6.84 -5.84
CA CYS A 76 0.47 6.24 -7.16
C CYS A 76 1.38 6.84 -8.21
N ALA A 77 1.48 8.17 -8.23
CA ALA A 77 2.34 8.88 -9.17
C ALA A 77 3.82 8.51 -8.96
N ALA A 78 4.28 8.48 -7.70
CA ALA A 78 5.65 8.14 -7.35
C ALA A 78 5.99 6.69 -7.72
N VAL A 79 5.10 5.74 -7.40
CA VAL A 79 5.25 4.32 -7.74
C VAL A 79 5.24 4.12 -9.25
N ALA A 80 4.29 4.69 -9.97
CA ALA A 80 4.22 4.60 -11.43
C ALA A 80 5.47 5.20 -12.09
N LYS A 81 5.98 6.32 -11.58
CA LYS A 81 7.21 6.95 -12.07
C LYS A 81 8.42 6.02 -11.86
N LYS A 82 8.56 5.43 -10.67
CA LYS A 82 9.65 4.49 -10.37
C LYS A 82 9.57 3.23 -11.25
N ALA A 83 8.38 2.65 -11.38
CA ALA A 83 8.14 1.48 -12.21
C ALA A 83 8.42 1.76 -13.70
N ASN A 84 7.99 2.91 -14.23
CA ASN A 84 8.31 3.33 -15.60
C ASN A 84 9.81 3.54 -15.82
N ARG A 85 10.54 4.06 -14.82
CA ARG A 85 12.00 4.19 -14.91
C ARG A 85 12.66 2.82 -15.04
N MET A 86 12.26 1.87 -14.20
CA MET A 86 12.77 0.49 -14.27
C MET A 86 12.42 -0.18 -15.60
N LEU A 87 11.19 -0.01 -16.07
CA LEU A 87 10.78 -0.49 -17.40
C LEU A 87 11.61 0.16 -18.52
N GLY A 88 11.92 1.44 -18.39
CA GLY A 88 12.83 2.15 -19.30
C GLY A 88 14.24 1.55 -19.33
N CYS A 89 14.79 1.19 -18.17
CA CYS A 89 16.08 0.48 -18.07
C CYS A 89 16.02 -0.89 -18.76
N ILE A 90 14.99 -1.71 -18.48
CA ILE A 90 14.78 -3.00 -19.17
C ILE A 90 14.71 -2.79 -20.69
N ASN A 91 14.00 -1.75 -21.13
CA ASN A 91 13.89 -1.46 -22.56
C ASN A 91 15.19 -0.95 -23.19
N LYS A 92 16.07 -0.32 -22.42
CA LYS A 92 17.33 0.18 -22.94
C LYS A 92 18.42 -0.90 -22.95
N ASP A 93 18.47 -1.68 -21.89
CA ASP A 93 19.63 -2.54 -21.59
C ASP A 93 19.41 -3.99 -22.04
N ILE A 94 18.16 -4.42 -22.26
CA ILE A 94 17.83 -5.78 -22.70
C ILE A 94 17.40 -5.76 -24.16
N THR A 95 18.17 -6.45 -25.01
CA THR A 95 17.91 -6.53 -26.46
C THR A 95 16.77 -7.47 -26.80
N SER A 96 16.70 -8.65 -26.17
CA SER A 96 15.61 -9.62 -26.41
C SER A 96 14.26 -9.05 -25.97
N ARG A 97 13.23 -9.32 -26.78
CA ARG A 97 11.83 -8.96 -26.53
C ARG A 97 10.93 -10.18 -26.37
N ASP A 98 11.52 -11.36 -26.18
CA ASP A 98 10.80 -12.60 -25.95
C ASP A 98 10.05 -12.55 -24.62
N LYS A 99 8.87 -13.15 -24.59
CA LYS A 99 8.04 -13.17 -23.37
C LYS A 99 8.76 -13.89 -22.21
N GLU A 100 9.56 -14.91 -22.52
CA GLU A 100 10.34 -15.70 -21.57
C GLU A 100 11.42 -14.85 -20.87
N VAL A 101 11.85 -13.74 -21.47
CA VAL A 101 12.83 -12.82 -20.91
C VAL A 101 12.13 -11.63 -20.24
N ILE A 102 11.18 -11.00 -20.93
CA ILE A 102 10.56 -9.76 -20.46
C ILE A 102 9.60 -10.00 -19.29
N VAL A 103 8.84 -11.10 -19.27
CA VAL A 103 7.86 -11.36 -18.20
C VAL A 103 8.53 -11.55 -16.83
N PRO A 104 9.62 -12.34 -16.69
CA PRO A 104 10.34 -12.43 -15.42
C PRO A 104 10.95 -11.10 -14.97
N LEU A 105 11.54 -10.33 -15.89
CA LEU A 105 12.14 -9.02 -15.56
C LEU A 105 11.09 -8.00 -15.13
N TYR A 106 9.95 -7.96 -15.82
CA TYR A 106 8.81 -7.15 -15.40
C TYR A 106 8.33 -7.55 -14.01
N SER A 107 8.16 -8.85 -13.77
CA SER A 107 7.65 -9.38 -12.50
C SER A 107 8.55 -9.07 -11.30
N THR A 108 9.87 -9.10 -11.51
CA THR A 108 10.86 -8.87 -10.44
C THR A 108 11.16 -7.39 -10.20
N LEU A 109 11.38 -6.61 -11.27
CA LEU A 109 11.89 -5.23 -11.15
C LEU A 109 10.81 -4.16 -11.20
N VAL A 110 9.74 -4.39 -11.96
CA VAL A 110 8.69 -3.37 -12.19
C VAL A 110 7.50 -3.65 -11.29
N ARG A 111 6.98 -4.87 -11.34
CA ARG A 111 5.78 -5.30 -10.61
C ARG A 111 5.99 -5.26 -9.09
N SER A 112 7.19 -5.58 -8.60
CA SER A 112 7.51 -5.45 -7.16
C SER A 112 7.25 -4.05 -6.61
N HIS A 113 7.51 -3.00 -7.39
CA HIS A 113 7.16 -1.63 -7.00
C HIS A 113 5.66 -1.35 -7.03
N LEU A 114 4.93 -1.94 -7.99
CA LEU A 114 3.49 -1.76 -8.10
C LEU A 114 2.73 -2.46 -6.97
N GLU A 115 3.21 -3.61 -6.49
CA GLU A 115 2.53 -4.44 -5.49
C GLU A 115 2.97 -4.19 -4.04
N TYR A 116 4.10 -3.50 -3.83
CA TYR A 116 4.61 -3.24 -2.47
C TYR A 116 3.61 -2.47 -1.60
N CYS A 117 3.31 -3.01 -0.41
CA CYS A 117 2.39 -2.42 0.58
C CYS A 117 1.01 -2.04 0.03
N VAL A 118 0.52 -2.75 -0.99
CA VAL A 118 -0.72 -2.41 -1.68
C VAL A 118 -1.95 -2.33 -0.77
N GLN A 119 -2.05 -3.21 0.22
CA GLN A 119 -3.13 -3.22 1.21
C GLN A 119 -3.22 -1.90 2.01
N PHE A 120 -2.12 -1.14 2.10
CA PHE A 120 -2.07 0.11 2.85
C PHE A 120 -2.48 1.32 2.01
N TRP A 121 -2.13 1.36 0.73
CA TRP A 121 -2.38 2.53 -0.14
C TRP A 121 -3.34 2.23 -1.28
N SER A 122 -4.36 1.38 -1.05
CA SER A 122 -5.31 0.96 -2.10
C SER A 122 -5.80 2.17 -2.90
N PRO A 123 -5.39 2.28 -4.17
CA PRO A 123 -5.40 3.56 -4.85
C PRO A 123 -6.74 3.81 -5.51
N LEU A 124 -7.25 5.03 -5.37
CA LEU A 124 -8.36 5.53 -6.20
C LEU A 124 -7.97 5.61 -7.68
N ASP A 125 -6.66 5.65 -8.01
CA ASP A 125 -6.13 5.77 -9.39
C ASP A 125 -5.41 4.49 -9.83
N VAL A 126 -6.17 3.41 -9.96
CA VAL A 126 -5.69 2.12 -10.48
C VAL A 126 -5.20 2.26 -11.93
N ASP A 127 -5.82 3.15 -12.70
CA ASP A 127 -5.52 3.38 -14.11
C ASP A 127 -4.07 3.79 -14.37
N ARG A 128 -3.48 4.63 -13.50
CA ARG A 128 -2.06 4.99 -13.62
C ARG A 128 -1.14 3.77 -13.54
N LEU A 129 -1.47 2.82 -12.67
CA LEU A 129 -0.67 1.61 -12.47
C LEU A 129 -0.90 0.63 -13.64
N GLU A 130 -2.14 0.54 -14.10
CA GLU A 130 -2.54 -0.25 -15.27
C GLU A 130 -1.77 0.17 -16.53
N ARG A 131 -1.56 1.48 -16.72
CA ARG A 131 -0.75 2.01 -17.85
C ARG A 131 0.69 1.50 -17.85
N VAL A 132 1.28 1.24 -16.68
CA VAL A 132 2.65 0.68 -16.59
C VAL A 132 2.67 -0.75 -17.16
N GLN A 133 1.70 -1.58 -16.75
CA GLN A 133 1.59 -2.95 -17.27
C GLN A 133 1.24 -2.95 -18.77
N ARG A 134 0.30 -2.11 -19.21
CA ARG A 134 -0.03 -1.93 -20.63
C ARG A 134 1.19 -1.61 -21.47
N ARG A 135 2.08 -0.74 -20.98
CA ARG A 135 3.33 -0.39 -21.65
C ARG A 135 4.30 -1.57 -21.68
N ALA A 136 4.46 -2.30 -20.57
CA ALA A 136 5.37 -3.44 -20.49
C ALA A 136 4.93 -4.61 -21.40
N THR A 137 3.65 -4.92 -21.47
CA THR A 137 3.17 -6.01 -22.32
C THR A 137 3.22 -5.65 -23.81
N ARG A 138 3.12 -4.36 -24.15
CA ARG A 138 3.23 -3.88 -25.53
C ARG A 138 4.64 -3.99 -26.11
N THR A 139 5.68 -4.00 -25.28
CA THR A 139 7.08 -4.08 -25.73
C THR A 139 7.53 -5.50 -26.07
N ILE A 140 6.72 -6.50 -25.75
CA ILE A 140 7.00 -7.91 -26.06
C ILE A 140 6.73 -8.15 -27.54
N GLU A 141 7.63 -8.88 -28.18
CA GLU A 141 7.55 -9.19 -29.60
C GLU A 141 6.25 -9.93 -29.95
N GLY A 142 5.63 -9.59 -31.08
CA GLY A 142 4.37 -10.18 -31.54
C GLY A 142 3.11 -9.73 -30.79
N LEU A 143 3.21 -9.09 -29.62
CA LEU A 143 2.04 -8.72 -28.81
C LEU A 143 1.59 -7.26 -29.00
N GLY A 144 2.44 -6.37 -29.52
CA GLY A 144 2.21 -4.93 -29.49
C GLY A 144 0.92 -4.43 -30.17
N SER A 145 0.43 -5.14 -31.19
CA SER A 145 -0.80 -4.83 -31.93
C SER A 145 -2.08 -5.38 -31.27
N LEU A 146 -1.94 -6.37 -30.37
CA LEU A 146 -3.09 -7.00 -29.75
C LEU A 146 -3.78 -6.07 -28.73
N PRO A 147 -5.11 -6.19 -28.57
CA PRO A 147 -5.83 -5.58 -27.46
C PRO A 147 -5.21 -5.96 -26.11
N TYR A 148 -5.31 -5.07 -25.13
CA TYR A 148 -4.65 -5.27 -23.84
C TYR A 148 -5.04 -6.57 -23.14
N GLU A 149 -6.34 -6.89 -23.12
CA GLU A 149 -6.85 -8.11 -22.48
C GLU A 149 -6.32 -9.39 -23.16
N GLU A 150 -6.14 -9.36 -24.48
CA GLU A 150 -5.54 -10.49 -25.20
C GLU A 150 -4.06 -10.66 -24.85
N ARG A 151 -3.31 -9.55 -24.75
CA ARG A 151 -1.92 -9.61 -24.27
C ARG A 151 -1.82 -10.24 -22.89
N LEU A 152 -2.75 -9.92 -21.98
CA LEU A 152 -2.76 -10.51 -20.64
C LEU A 152 -3.02 -12.02 -20.69
N ARG A 153 -3.96 -12.47 -21.52
CA ARG A 153 -4.27 -13.88 -21.71
C ARG A 153 -3.08 -14.66 -22.27
N GLU A 154 -2.44 -14.15 -23.33
CA GLU A 154 -1.25 -14.79 -23.95
C GLU A 154 -0.07 -14.91 -22.98
N LEU A 155 0.07 -13.95 -22.07
CA LEU A 155 1.15 -13.91 -21.08
C LEU A 155 0.79 -14.61 -19.76
N GLY A 156 -0.46 -15.05 -19.57
CA GLY A 156 -0.93 -15.59 -18.30
C GLY A 156 -0.84 -14.59 -17.13
N LEU A 157 -0.98 -13.29 -17.42
CA LEU A 157 -0.86 -12.22 -16.44
C LEU A 157 -2.23 -11.69 -16.00
N PHE A 158 -2.38 -11.43 -14.71
CA PHE A 158 -3.54 -10.71 -14.18
C PHE A 158 -3.32 -9.19 -14.22
N SER A 159 -4.40 -8.42 -14.36
CA SER A 159 -4.35 -6.97 -14.21
C SER A 159 -3.90 -6.60 -12.78
N PRO A 160 -3.22 -5.45 -12.59
CA PRO A 160 -3.01 -4.85 -11.29
C PRO A 160 -4.26 -4.85 -10.42
N GLU A 161 -5.41 -4.44 -10.95
CA GLU A 161 -6.67 -4.42 -10.20
C GLU A 161 -7.05 -5.80 -9.65
N THR A 162 -7.07 -6.83 -10.51
CA THR A 162 -7.39 -8.19 -10.10
C THR A 162 -6.43 -8.65 -9.01
N ARG A 163 -5.13 -8.41 -9.16
CA ARG A 163 -4.13 -8.82 -8.16
C ARG A 163 -4.31 -8.14 -6.81
N ARG A 164 -4.78 -6.88 -6.79
CA ARG A 164 -5.12 -6.16 -5.55
C ARG A 164 -6.31 -6.79 -4.86
N LEU A 165 -7.38 -7.06 -5.61
CA LEU A 165 -8.55 -7.72 -5.07
C LEU A 165 -8.18 -9.05 -4.40
N TRP A 166 -7.30 -9.83 -5.01
CA TRP A 166 -6.77 -11.05 -4.40
C TRP A 166 -6.01 -10.78 -3.10
N GLY A 167 -5.16 -9.75 -3.06
CA GLY A 167 -4.45 -9.32 -1.85
C GLY A 167 -5.40 -8.87 -0.73
N ASP A 168 -6.48 -8.17 -1.07
CA ASP A 168 -7.50 -7.71 -0.12
C ASP A 168 -8.31 -8.89 0.44
N LEU A 169 -8.68 -9.85 -0.42
CA LEU A 169 -9.35 -11.09 -0.01
C LEU A 169 -8.47 -11.94 0.92
N ILE A 170 -7.17 -12.02 0.66
CA ILE A 170 -6.22 -12.72 1.53
C ILE A 170 -6.12 -12.03 2.89
N ALA A 171 -6.00 -10.70 2.92
CA ALA A 171 -5.99 -9.94 4.17
C ALA A 171 -7.29 -10.15 4.97
N MET A 172 -8.44 -10.03 4.32
CA MET A 172 -9.75 -10.27 4.93
C MET A 172 -9.82 -11.68 5.53
N PHE A 173 -9.40 -12.70 4.77
CA PHE A 173 -9.38 -14.08 5.26
C PHE A 173 -8.50 -14.22 6.51
N GLN A 174 -7.34 -13.57 6.55
CA GLN A 174 -6.46 -13.56 7.72
C GLN A 174 -7.11 -12.89 8.93
N TYR A 175 -7.82 -11.77 8.77
CA TYR A 175 -8.59 -11.17 9.87
C TYR A 175 -9.65 -12.13 10.41
N ILE A 176 -10.42 -12.79 9.53
CA ILE A 176 -11.49 -13.71 9.94
C ILE A 176 -10.91 -14.96 10.63
N LYS A 177 -9.73 -15.42 10.22
CA LYS A 177 -9.11 -16.60 10.82
C LYS A 177 -8.25 -16.28 12.06
N GLY A 178 -8.19 -15.02 12.49
CA GLY A 178 -7.39 -14.61 13.65
C GLY A 178 -5.88 -14.59 13.37
N GLY A 179 -5.46 -14.48 12.11
CA GLY A 179 -4.06 -14.33 11.71
C GLY A 179 -3.49 -12.94 12.03
N TYR A 180 -4.36 -11.95 12.24
CA TYR A 180 -3.99 -10.63 12.77
C TYR A 180 -4.41 -10.51 14.24
N LYS A 181 -3.61 -9.78 15.03
CA LYS A 181 -3.84 -9.58 16.47
C LYS A 181 -5.06 -8.70 16.80
N GLU A 182 -5.53 -7.90 15.84
CA GLU A 182 -6.76 -7.13 15.98
C GLU A 182 -7.96 -8.07 15.75
N ASP A 183 -8.96 -8.01 16.64
CA ASP A 183 -10.14 -8.88 16.57
C ASP A 183 -10.87 -8.66 15.25
N GLY A 184 -10.72 -9.58 14.30
CA GLY A 184 -11.46 -9.55 13.03
C GLY A 184 -12.98 -9.51 13.22
N ASP A 185 -13.46 -9.95 14.39
CA ASP A 185 -14.86 -9.89 14.80
C ASP A 185 -15.35 -8.45 15.08
N SER A 186 -14.45 -7.51 15.36
CA SER A 186 -14.76 -6.07 15.47
C SER A 186 -14.92 -5.38 14.11
N LEU A 187 -14.28 -5.92 13.06
CA LEU A 187 -14.28 -5.35 11.71
C LEU A 187 -15.33 -6.00 10.80
N PHE A 188 -15.63 -7.28 11.00
CA PHE A 188 -16.52 -8.04 10.14
C PHE A 188 -17.55 -8.83 10.95
N THR A 189 -18.84 -8.62 10.64
CA THR A 189 -19.91 -9.41 11.26
C THR A 189 -20.03 -10.77 10.56
N ARG A 190 -19.86 -11.86 11.30
CA ARG A 190 -20.06 -13.22 10.77
C ARG A 190 -21.54 -13.57 10.73
N SER A 191 -21.95 -14.29 9.70
CA SER A 191 -23.28 -14.89 9.63
C SER A 191 -23.32 -16.13 10.51
N HIS A 192 -24.34 -16.24 11.37
CA HIS A 192 -24.61 -17.43 12.18
C HIS A 192 -25.31 -18.56 11.40
N MET A 193 -25.49 -18.44 10.08
CA MET A 193 -26.18 -19.46 9.28
C MET A 193 -25.26 -20.64 8.92
N GLU A 194 -25.36 -21.71 9.70
CA GLU A 194 -24.77 -23.02 9.41
C GLU A 194 -25.57 -23.76 8.31
N LYS A 195 -25.45 -23.36 7.05
CA LYS A 195 -25.90 -24.21 5.93
C LYS A 195 -24.81 -25.25 5.60
N THR A 196 -25.22 -26.51 5.43
CA THR A 196 -24.35 -27.69 5.23
C THR A 196 -23.62 -27.74 3.88
N ARG A 197 -23.86 -26.81 2.95
CA ARG A 197 -23.14 -26.69 1.68
C ARG A 197 -22.48 -25.30 1.54
N GLY A 198 -21.16 -25.30 1.36
CA GLY A 198 -20.31 -24.11 1.22
C GLY A 198 -19.35 -23.87 2.38
N ASN A 199 -18.54 -22.81 2.30
CA ASN A 199 -17.60 -22.45 3.37
C ASN A 199 -18.34 -22.00 4.64
N ARG A 200 -17.83 -22.41 5.82
CA ARG A 200 -18.40 -22.12 7.15
C ARG A 200 -18.20 -20.67 7.60
N CYS A 201 -17.31 -19.92 6.96
CA CYS A 201 -17.06 -18.51 7.28
C CYS A 201 -17.80 -17.61 6.28
N LYS A 202 -19.05 -17.27 6.58
CA LYS A 202 -19.85 -16.30 5.81
C LYS A 202 -19.89 -14.96 6.55
N LEU A 203 -19.79 -13.86 5.83
CA LEU A 203 -19.91 -12.50 6.38
C LEU A 203 -21.29 -11.94 6.08
N LEU A 204 -21.83 -11.16 6.99
CA LEU A 204 -22.99 -10.31 6.74
C LEU A 204 -22.50 -9.03 6.06
N LEU A 205 -23.15 -8.65 4.95
CA LEU A 205 -22.86 -7.40 4.28
C LEU A 205 -23.48 -6.27 5.11
N GLY A 206 -22.69 -5.64 5.97
CA GLY A 206 -23.06 -4.36 6.59
C GLY A 206 -23.07 -3.26 5.53
N ARG A 207 -24.13 -2.48 5.45
CA ARG A 207 -24.08 -1.19 4.75
C ARG A 207 -23.28 -0.24 5.64
N PHE A 208 -22.10 0.18 5.16
CA PHE A 208 -21.33 1.29 5.71
C PHE A 208 -21.86 2.61 5.16
#